data_AF-A0A532C634-F1
#
_entry.id   AF-A0A532C634-F1
#
_cell.length_a   1.000
_cell.length_b   1.000
_cell.length_c   1.000
_cell.angle_alpha   90.00
_cell.angle_beta   90.00
_cell.angle_gamma   90.00
#
_symmetry.space_group_name_H-M   'P 1'
#
loop_
_entity.id
_entity.type
_entity.pdbx_description
1 polymer ?
#
loop_
_entity_poly.entity_id
_entity_poly.type
_entity_poly.pdbx_seq_one_letter_code
_entity_poly.pdbx_strand_id
1 'polypeptide(L)'
;MAADTVDDFQKELIELFVQEAHEWLQNIHVALDELQQAPVPERHVKLIRTISAGVTNLAGSAATINLPDIEKASVEAIPFIEALRDPQKQFSGQDFLALCKQLGQIHTALTRATGISFENDETGSVGDAVGRRLAPEEFLHALQSLQNSAPSRMTSGHNLIRILIEQIEGQVQAGVERIDTTVIQGYLARVSDAEESFLKAIDQRVPEILRTMSDLKETRDEASSGSVALEASLQDVARLRAAAQQVNASSAMMFFSGLHSLLTVVAQRRVFLAATRVESVKGRLHTMGVAIHQWVEHGRAQRAAINQLLPAGHS
;
A
#
# COMPACT_ATOMS: atom_id res chain seq x y z
N MET A 1 -32.66 -29.43 -25.54
CA MET A 1 -31.61 -29.41 -24.49
C MET A 1 -30.30 -28.84 -25.02
N ALA A 2 -30.32 -27.80 -25.88
CA ALA A 2 -29.12 -27.20 -26.48
C ALA A 2 -28.98 -25.69 -26.18
N ALA A 3 -29.98 -25.11 -25.49
CA ALA A 3 -29.97 -23.70 -25.08
C ALA A 3 -29.25 -23.52 -23.74
N ASP A 4 -29.48 -24.45 -22.78
CA ASP A 4 -28.85 -24.39 -21.44
C ASP A 4 -27.32 -24.50 -21.49
N THR A 5 -26.77 -25.26 -22.45
CA THR A 5 -25.31 -25.47 -22.57
C THR A 5 -24.55 -24.26 -23.10
N VAL A 6 -25.21 -23.38 -23.87
CA VAL A 6 -24.58 -22.17 -24.43
C VAL A 6 -24.54 -21.07 -23.36
N ASP A 7 -25.57 -21.00 -22.53
CA ASP A 7 -25.65 -20.04 -21.41
C ASP A 7 -24.62 -20.38 -20.31
N ASP A 8 -24.45 -21.67 -19.99
CA ASP A 8 -23.44 -22.14 -19.04
C ASP A 8 -22.00 -21.83 -19.50
N PHE A 9 -21.70 -22.03 -20.79
CA PHE A 9 -20.39 -21.71 -21.36
C PHE A 9 -20.13 -20.19 -21.40
N GLN A 10 -21.14 -19.39 -21.74
CA GLN A 10 -21.01 -17.92 -21.69
C GLN A 10 -20.81 -17.41 -20.28
N LYS A 11 -21.47 -18.02 -19.29
CA LYS A 11 -21.28 -17.70 -17.88
C LYS A 11 -19.87 -18.03 -17.39
N GLU A 12 -19.32 -19.17 -17.77
CA GLU A 12 -17.93 -19.56 -17.44
C GLU A 12 -16.91 -18.59 -18.07
N LEU A 13 -17.15 -18.15 -19.32
CA LEU A 13 -16.31 -17.14 -19.97
C LEU A 13 -16.39 -15.77 -19.29
N ILE A 14 -17.57 -15.38 -18.80
CA ILE A 14 -17.75 -14.13 -18.05
C ILE A 14 -17.04 -14.24 -16.69
N GLU A 15 -17.14 -15.35 -15.98
CA GLU A 15 -16.45 -15.58 -14.70
C GLU A 15 -14.93 -15.54 -14.85
N LEU A 16 -14.38 -16.17 -15.90
CA LEU A 16 -12.94 -16.11 -16.20
C LEU A 16 -12.50 -14.69 -16.56
N PHE A 17 -13.29 -14.00 -17.40
CA PHE A 17 -13.03 -12.61 -17.75
C PHE A 17 -13.04 -11.68 -16.53
N VAL A 18 -13.98 -11.86 -15.60
CA VAL A 18 -14.05 -11.08 -14.35
C VAL A 18 -12.77 -11.27 -13.53
N GLN A 19 -12.28 -12.50 -13.41
CA GLN A 19 -11.06 -12.78 -12.66
C GLN A 19 -9.84 -12.11 -13.31
N GLU A 20 -9.68 -12.24 -14.63
CA GLU A 20 -8.59 -11.60 -15.36
C GLU A 20 -8.69 -10.06 -15.33
N ALA A 21 -9.91 -9.53 -15.45
CA ALA A 21 -10.19 -8.10 -15.35
C ALA A 21 -9.80 -7.54 -13.98
N HIS A 22 -10.04 -8.30 -12.91
CA HIS A 22 -9.61 -7.92 -11.56
C HIS A 22 -8.09 -7.80 -11.46
N GLU A 23 -7.34 -8.77 -11.98
CA GLU A 23 -5.87 -8.72 -11.99
C GLU A 23 -5.32 -7.54 -12.81
N TRP A 24 -5.90 -7.26 -13.98
CA TRP A 24 -5.50 -6.12 -14.79
C TRP A 24 -5.82 -4.79 -14.10
N LEU A 25 -7.00 -4.64 -13.52
CA LEU A 25 -7.38 -3.44 -12.77
C LEU A 25 -6.49 -3.22 -11.54
N GLN A 26 -6.10 -4.28 -10.83
CA GLN A 26 -5.20 -4.18 -9.69
C GLN A 26 -3.79 -3.74 -10.14
N ASN A 27 -3.27 -4.32 -11.22
CA ASN A 27 -1.98 -3.91 -11.80
C ASN A 27 -2.00 -2.46 -12.30
N ILE A 28 -3.11 -2.03 -12.91
CA ILE A 28 -3.32 -0.64 -13.33
C ILE A 28 -3.32 0.30 -12.12
N HIS A 29 -4.03 -0.03 -11.03
CA HIS A 29 -4.07 0.79 -9.82
C HIS A 29 -2.70 0.93 -9.18
N VAL A 30 -1.96 -0.17 -8.99
CA VAL A 30 -0.60 -0.14 -8.44
C VAL A 30 0.32 0.70 -9.32
N ALA A 31 0.21 0.57 -10.64
CA ALA A 31 1.03 1.33 -11.56
C ALA A 31 0.71 2.82 -11.55
N LEU A 32 -0.56 3.20 -11.35
CA LEU A 32 -1.00 4.60 -11.23
C LEU A 32 -0.54 5.26 -9.93
N ASP A 33 -0.68 4.56 -8.80
CA ASP A 33 -0.22 5.05 -7.50
C ASP A 33 1.29 5.32 -7.54
N GLU A 34 2.06 4.41 -8.14
CA GLU A 34 3.50 4.62 -8.32
C GLU A 34 3.81 5.74 -9.32
N LEU A 35 2.98 5.94 -10.36
CA LEU A 35 3.14 7.04 -11.31
C LEU A 35 2.96 8.42 -10.63
N GLN A 36 2.03 8.53 -9.69
CA GLN A 36 1.79 9.75 -8.91
C GLN A 36 2.99 10.16 -8.05
N GLN A 37 3.83 9.19 -7.66
CA GLN A 37 5.02 9.44 -6.84
C GLN A 37 6.21 10.01 -7.65
N ALA A 38 5.99 10.40 -8.91
CA ALA A 38 7.00 10.93 -9.82
C ALA A 38 8.27 10.05 -9.90
N PRO A 39 8.14 8.78 -10.31
CA PRO A 39 9.23 7.82 -10.33
C PRO A 39 10.26 8.17 -11.42
N VAL A 40 11.45 7.59 -11.33
CA VAL A 40 12.51 7.81 -12.33
C VAL A 40 12.03 7.49 -13.76
N PRO A 41 12.51 8.18 -14.81
CA PRO A 41 11.98 8.06 -16.17
C PRO A 41 11.89 6.63 -16.72
N GLU A 42 12.87 5.78 -16.40
CA GLU A 42 12.88 4.36 -16.80
C GLU A 42 11.72 3.58 -16.17
N ARG A 43 11.43 3.86 -14.89
CA ARG A 43 10.32 3.25 -14.16
C ARG A 43 8.99 3.79 -14.66
N HIS A 44 8.91 5.09 -14.91
CA HIS A 44 7.74 5.74 -15.49
C HIS A 44 7.29 5.08 -16.81
N VAL A 45 8.22 4.85 -17.75
CA VAL A 45 7.92 4.15 -19.01
C VAL A 45 7.37 2.73 -18.76
N LYS A 46 7.91 2.02 -17.77
CA LYS A 46 7.45 0.67 -17.41
C LYS A 46 6.03 0.68 -16.81
N LEU A 47 5.71 1.68 -16.01
CA LEU A 47 4.38 1.84 -15.41
C LEU A 47 3.34 2.19 -16.47
N ILE A 48 3.62 3.15 -17.36
CA ILE A 48 2.75 3.48 -18.49
C ILE A 48 2.51 2.24 -19.36
N ARG A 49 3.55 1.44 -19.65
CA ARG A 49 3.40 0.19 -20.41
C ARG A 49 2.50 -0.82 -19.69
N THR A 50 2.58 -0.90 -18.36
CA THR A 50 1.74 -1.78 -17.55
C THR A 50 0.27 -1.36 -17.64
N ILE A 51 0.01 -0.05 -17.52
CA ILE A 51 -1.34 0.53 -17.62
C ILE A 51 -1.89 0.31 -19.04
N SER A 52 -1.12 0.62 -20.08
CA SER A 52 -1.52 0.42 -21.48
C SER A 52 -1.84 -1.05 -21.78
N ALA A 53 -1.02 -1.98 -21.29
CA ALA A 53 -1.23 -3.41 -21.50
C ALA A 53 -2.51 -3.90 -20.81
N GLY A 54 -2.75 -3.50 -19.55
CA GLY A 54 -3.97 -3.87 -18.82
C GLY A 54 -5.24 -3.36 -19.52
N VAL A 55 -5.25 -2.10 -19.97
CA VAL A 55 -6.41 -1.51 -20.67
C VAL A 55 -6.63 -2.13 -22.05
N THR A 56 -5.56 -2.46 -22.78
CA THR A 56 -5.67 -3.11 -24.10
C THR A 56 -6.16 -4.55 -23.97
N ASN A 57 -5.71 -5.29 -22.95
CA ASN A 57 -6.18 -6.64 -22.66
C ASN A 57 -7.66 -6.61 -22.24
N LEU A 58 -8.07 -5.66 -21.40
CA LEU A 58 -9.49 -5.44 -21.05
C LEU A 58 -10.34 -5.21 -22.29
N ALA A 59 -9.91 -4.32 -23.20
CA ALA A 59 -10.63 -4.05 -24.44
C ALA A 59 -10.75 -5.30 -25.33
N GLY A 60 -9.65 -6.02 -25.55
CA GLY A 60 -9.62 -7.20 -26.42
C GLY A 60 -10.42 -8.38 -25.86
N SER A 61 -10.31 -8.63 -24.55
CA SER A 61 -11.10 -9.68 -23.90
C SER A 61 -12.58 -9.32 -23.87
N ALA A 62 -12.94 -8.07 -23.56
CA ALA A 62 -14.34 -7.61 -23.61
C ALA A 62 -14.96 -7.73 -25.01
N ALA A 63 -14.21 -7.41 -26.08
CA ALA A 63 -14.67 -7.59 -27.46
C ALA A 63 -14.94 -9.08 -27.78
N THR A 64 -14.11 -9.99 -27.26
CA THR A 64 -14.22 -11.44 -27.50
C THR A 64 -15.47 -12.04 -26.85
N ILE A 65 -15.87 -11.53 -25.69
CA ILE A 65 -17.07 -11.99 -24.95
C ILE A 65 -18.29 -11.07 -25.16
N ASN A 66 -18.24 -10.18 -26.16
CA ASN A 66 -19.32 -9.29 -26.57
C ASN A 66 -19.84 -8.36 -25.44
N LEU A 67 -18.92 -7.68 -24.75
CA LEU A 67 -19.20 -6.63 -23.76
C LEU A 67 -18.83 -5.23 -24.31
N PRO A 68 -19.66 -4.65 -25.19
CA PRO A 68 -19.32 -3.44 -25.96
C PRO A 68 -19.12 -2.19 -25.10
N ASP A 69 -19.82 -2.09 -23.96
CA ASP A 69 -19.67 -0.96 -23.04
C ASP A 69 -18.27 -0.93 -22.39
N ILE A 70 -17.71 -2.12 -22.08
CA ILE A 70 -16.38 -2.25 -21.49
C ILE A 70 -15.31 -2.04 -22.55
N GLU A 71 -15.48 -2.62 -23.74
CA GLU A 71 -14.59 -2.42 -24.88
C GLU A 71 -14.45 -0.93 -25.18
N LYS A 72 -15.59 -0.24 -25.33
CA LYS A 72 -15.64 1.19 -25.62
C LYS A 72 -14.94 2.01 -24.54
N ALA A 73 -15.27 1.81 -23.27
CA ALA A 73 -14.64 2.53 -22.16
C ALA A 73 -13.13 2.29 -22.09
N SER A 74 -12.68 1.07 -22.40
CA SER A 74 -11.27 0.70 -22.40
C SER A 74 -10.51 1.36 -23.55
N VAL A 75 -11.09 1.39 -24.75
CA VAL A 75 -10.51 2.08 -25.91
C VAL A 75 -10.45 3.59 -25.69
N GLU A 76 -11.50 4.18 -25.08
CA GLU A 76 -11.55 5.61 -24.75
C GLU A 76 -10.49 6.04 -23.73
N ALA A 77 -9.97 5.12 -22.91
CA ALA A 77 -8.90 5.41 -21.97
C ALA A 77 -7.50 5.51 -22.62
N ILE A 78 -7.29 4.94 -23.81
CA ILE A 78 -5.98 4.88 -24.47
C ILE A 78 -5.35 6.26 -24.70
N PRO A 79 -6.05 7.27 -25.28
CA PRO A 79 -5.48 8.60 -25.51
C PRO A 79 -5.00 9.29 -24.23
N PHE A 80 -5.65 9.03 -23.09
CA PHE A 80 -5.26 9.59 -21.80
C PHE A 80 -3.99 8.93 -21.26
N ILE A 81 -3.80 7.63 -21.51
CA ILE A 81 -2.55 6.94 -21.17
C ILE A 81 -1.40 7.43 -22.06
N GLU A 82 -1.66 7.69 -23.34
CA GLU A 82 -0.64 8.23 -24.26
C GLU A 82 -0.22 9.65 -23.91
N ALA A 83 -1.16 10.48 -23.41
CA ALA A 83 -0.86 11.81 -22.90
C ALA A 83 0.15 11.77 -21.73
N LEU A 84 0.14 10.68 -20.95
CA LEU A 84 1.05 10.45 -19.85
C LEU A 84 2.35 9.73 -20.25
N ARG A 85 2.61 9.47 -21.53
CA ARG A 85 3.79 8.69 -21.97
C ARG A 85 5.12 9.43 -21.83
N ASP A 86 5.12 10.76 -21.94
CA ASP A 86 6.34 11.58 -21.96
C ASP A 86 6.82 11.93 -20.53
N PRO A 87 7.90 11.32 -20.02
CA PRO A 87 8.42 11.57 -18.67
C PRO A 87 9.04 12.97 -18.49
N GLN A 88 9.26 13.73 -19.57
CA GLN A 88 9.86 15.08 -19.52
C GLN A 88 8.80 16.20 -19.52
N LYS A 89 7.56 15.91 -19.90
CA LYS A 89 6.45 16.83 -19.70
C LYS A 89 6.10 16.87 -18.21
N GLN A 90 6.08 18.06 -17.63
CA GLN A 90 5.40 18.26 -16.35
C GLN A 90 3.93 17.92 -16.55
N PHE A 91 3.50 16.77 -16.05
CA PHE A 91 2.10 16.36 -16.12
C PHE A 91 1.25 17.40 -15.38
N SER A 92 0.23 17.91 -16.06
CA SER A 92 -0.80 18.67 -15.36
C SER A 92 -1.59 17.67 -14.50
N GLY A 93 -1.87 17.98 -13.24
CA GLY A 93 -2.74 17.14 -12.41
C GLY A 93 -4.09 16.85 -13.07
N GLN A 94 -4.52 17.69 -14.02
CA GLN A 94 -5.69 17.46 -14.87
C GLN A 94 -5.58 16.24 -15.79
N ASP A 95 -4.41 15.95 -16.38
CA ASP A 95 -4.23 14.81 -17.29
C ASP A 95 -4.34 13.49 -16.53
N PHE A 96 -3.79 13.45 -15.32
CA PHE A 96 -3.89 12.31 -14.42
C PHE A 96 -5.33 12.09 -13.93
N LEU A 97 -6.01 13.17 -13.50
CA LEU A 97 -7.42 13.09 -13.10
C LEU A 97 -8.33 12.63 -14.24
N ALA A 98 -8.04 13.04 -15.47
CA ALA A 98 -8.76 12.59 -16.65
C ALA A 98 -8.61 11.07 -16.84
N LEU A 99 -7.40 10.52 -16.67
CA LEU A 99 -7.18 9.07 -16.73
C LEU A 99 -7.92 8.33 -15.61
N CYS A 100 -7.84 8.80 -14.36
CA CYS A 100 -8.58 8.19 -13.24
C CYS A 100 -10.09 8.19 -13.49
N LYS A 101 -10.64 9.27 -14.05
CA LYS A 101 -12.05 9.35 -14.43
C LYS A 101 -12.41 8.31 -15.49
N GLN A 102 -11.57 8.13 -16.51
CA GLN A 102 -11.80 7.11 -17.54
C GLN A 102 -11.73 5.69 -16.98
N LEU A 103 -10.79 5.39 -16.10
CA LEU A 103 -10.71 4.08 -15.44
C LEU A 103 -11.92 3.81 -14.54
N GLY A 104 -12.46 4.84 -13.88
CA GLY A 104 -13.73 4.73 -13.15
C GLY A 104 -14.92 4.40 -14.06
N GLN A 105 -14.91 4.86 -15.32
CA GLN A 105 -15.93 4.50 -16.31
C GLN A 105 -15.81 3.03 -16.74
N ILE A 106 -14.60 2.51 -16.91
CA ILE A 106 -14.35 1.08 -17.16
C ILE A 106 -14.89 0.24 -16.00
N HIS A 107 -14.61 0.63 -14.76
CA HIS A 107 -15.09 -0.07 -13.56
C HIS A 107 -16.63 -0.06 -13.46
N THR A 108 -17.27 1.07 -13.77
CA THR A 108 -18.73 1.18 -13.81
C THR A 108 -19.33 0.28 -14.90
N ALA A 109 -18.70 0.22 -16.08
CA ALA A 109 -19.14 -0.65 -17.18
C ALA A 109 -18.99 -2.13 -16.83
N LEU A 110 -17.87 -2.51 -16.21
CA LEU A 110 -17.61 -3.85 -15.69
C LEU A 110 -18.65 -4.28 -14.65
N THR A 111 -18.94 -3.42 -13.68
CA THR A 111 -19.94 -3.68 -12.63
C THR A 111 -21.33 -3.85 -13.22
N ARG A 112 -21.71 -3.03 -14.22
CA ARG A 112 -22.99 -3.14 -14.91
C ARG A 112 -23.12 -4.42 -15.73
N ALA A 113 -22.05 -4.83 -16.40
CA ALA A 113 -22.04 -5.97 -17.31
C ALA A 113 -22.00 -7.32 -16.59
N THR A 114 -21.31 -7.38 -15.45
CA THR A 114 -21.04 -8.65 -14.74
C THR A 114 -21.84 -8.79 -13.45
N GLY A 115 -22.41 -7.69 -12.94
CA GLY A 115 -23.10 -7.67 -11.64
C GLY A 115 -22.15 -7.80 -10.44
N ILE A 116 -20.84 -7.91 -10.69
CA ILE A 116 -19.81 -8.04 -9.67
C ILE A 116 -19.23 -6.66 -9.43
N SER A 117 -19.31 -6.17 -8.20
CA SER A 117 -18.58 -4.97 -7.82
C SER A 117 -17.10 -5.35 -7.75
N PHE A 118 -16.29 -4.74 -8.61
CA PHE A 118 -14.83 -4.89 -8.58
C PHE A 118 -14.19 -4.01 -7.50
N GLU A 119 -15.00 -3.47 -6.59
CA GLU A 119 -14.54 -2.88 -5.35
C GLU A 119 -14.09 -4.02 -4.44
N ASN A 120 -12.87 -3.93 -3.90
CA ASN A 120 -12.43 -4.83 -2.84
C ASN A 120 -13.46 -4.78 -1.71
N ASP A 121 -14.27 -5.83 -1.56
CA ASP A 121 -15.17 -6.13 -0.43
C ASP A 121 -15.44 -4.96 0.53
N GLU A 122 -16.20 -3.94 0.10
CA GLU A 122 -16.93 -3.01 1.00
C GLU A 122 -18.07 -2.29 0.24
N THR A 123 -18.97 -3.00 -0.44
CA THR A 123 -20.24 -2.38 -0.88
C THR A 123 -21.41 -3.36 -0.87
N GLY A 124 -21.91 -3.61 0.35
CA GLY A 124 -23.29 -4.03 0.53
C GLY A 124 -24.24 -2.91 0.11
N SER A 125 -25.03 -3.19 -0.94
CA SER A 125 -26.34 -2.61 -1.25
C SER A 125 -26.44 -1.08 -1.41
N VAL A 126 -26.56 -0.67 -2.67
CA VAL A 126 -27.24 0.57 -3.09
C VAL A 126 -28.72 0.46 -2.67
N GLY A 127 -29.05 1.04 -1.53
CA GLY A 127 -30.40 1.12 -1.02
C GLY A 127 -30.45 1.94 0.26
N ASP A 128 -30.55 3.25 0.10
CA ASP A 128 -30.96 4.18 1.16
C ASP A 128 -29.99 4.34 2.36
N ALA A 129 -28.85 4.99 2.11
CA ALA A 129 -28.09 5.64 3.17
C ALA A 129 -27.93 7.12 2.84
N VAL A 130 -28.84 7.94 3.37
CA VAL A 130 -28.63 9.37 3.65
C VAL A 130 -27.60 9.54 4.80
N GLY A 131 -26.61 8.64 4.89
CA GLY A 131 -25.62 8.60 5.95
C GLY A 131 -24.26 9.06 5.46
N ARG A 132 -23.87 10.28 5.83
CA ARG A 132 -22.49 10.78 5.96
C ARG A 132 -21.70 11.09 4.70
N ARG A 133 -21.87 12.33 4.25
CA ARG A 133 -20.90 13.01 3.39
C ARG A 133 -20.31 14.17 4.19
N LEU A 134 -19.00 14.26 4.28
CA LEU A 134 -18.29 15.38 4.93
C LEU A 134 -17.88 16.41 3.88
N ALA A 135 -18.00 17.70 4.22
CA ALA A 135 -17.41 18.77 3.43
C ALA A 135 -15.88 18.73 3.60
N PRO A 136 -15.09 18.67 2.51
CA PRO A 136 -13.64 18.59 2.58
C PRO A 136 -12.98 19.72 3.37
N GLU A 137 -13.53 20.94 3.31
CA GLU A 137 -13.00 22.11 4.00
C GLU A 137 -13.16 22.00 5.53
N GLU A 138 -14.30 21.49 6.01
CA GLU A 138 -14.55 21.28 7.45
C GLU A 138 -13.62 20.20 8.00
N PHE A 139 -13.43 19.12 7.25
CA PHE A 139 -12.53 18.04 7.63
C PHE A 139 -11.06 18.48 7.61
N LEU A 140 -10.65 19.27 6.62
CA LEU A 140 -9.31 19.85 6.54
C LEU A 140 -9.02 20.74 7.75
N HIS A 141 -9.94 21.63 8.11
CA HIS A 141 -9.78 22.49 9.28
C HIS A 141 -9.69 21.69 10.59
N ALA A 142 -10.46 20.60 10.69
CA ALA A 142 -10.41 19.69 11.83
C ALA A 142 -9.06 18.95 11.92
N LEU A 143 -8.51 18.47 10.79
CA LEU A 143 -7.19 17.84 10.73
C LEU A 143 -6.05 18.81 11.07
N GLN A 144 -6.12 20.04 10.56
CA GLN A 144 -5.15 21.11 10.88
C GLN A 144 -5.21 21.49 12.36
N SER A 145 -6.42 21.57 12.95
CA SER A 145 -6.60 21.81 14.38
C SER A 145 -6.02 20.67 15.23
N LEU A 146 -6.19 19.42 14.78
CA LEU A 146 -5.60 18.25 15.43
C LEU A 146 -4.07 18.25 15.34
N GLN A 147 -3.51 18.63 14.18
CA GLN A 147 -2.06 18.76 14.00
C GLN A 147 -1.46 19.83 14.91
N ASN A 148 -2.14 20.98 15.07
CA ASN A 148 -1.69 22.08 15.92
C ASN A 148 -1.85 21.81 17.42
N SER A 149 -2.84 20.98 17.79
CA SER A 149 -3.11 20.60 19.18
C SER A 149 -2.24 19.43 19.65
N ALA A 150 -1.69 18.64 18.72
CA ALA A 150 -0.74 17.60 19.04
C ALA A 150 0.52 18.26 19.64
N PRO A 151 0.90 17.97 20.89
CA PRO A 151 2.07 18.59 21.49
C PRO A 151 3.28 18.25 20.62
N SER A 152 4.03 19.27 20.20
CA SER A 152 5.35 19.16 19.56
C SER A 152 6.28 18.30 20.43
N ARG A 153 6.15 16.98 20.30
CA ARG A 153 6.96 15.99 20.99
C ARG A 153 7.34 14.95 19.96
N MET A 154 8.46 15.30 19.31
CA MET A 154 9.33 14.46 18.52
C MET A 154 8.72 13.99 17.20
N THR A 155 9.31 14.47 16.10
CA THR A 155 9.90 13.71 14.97
C THR A 155 9.64 12.19 14.92
N SER A 156 8.44 11.74 15.23
CA SER A 156 8.01 10.37 15.13
C SER A 156 7.48 10.29 13.71
N GLY A 157 8.16 9.55 12.83
CA GLY A 157 7.91 9.51 11.39
C GLY A 157 6.51 9.04 10.95
N HIS A 158 5.56 8.95 11.87
CA HIS A 158 4.16 8.65 11.63
C HIS A 158 3.41 9.92 11.16
N ASN A 159 3.39 10.13 9.86
CA ASN A 159 2.86 11.34 9.22
C ASN A 159 1.41 11.22 8.74
N LEU A 160 0.61 10.32 9.31
CA LEU A 160 -0.75 10.03 8.82
C LEU A 160 -1.65 11.27 8.74
N ILE A 161 -1.66 12.12 9.78
CA ILE A 161 -2.43 13.37 9.77
C ILE A 161 -1.94 14.30 8.64
N ARG A 162 -0.62 14.38 8.43
CA ARG A 162 -0.05 15.24 7.37
C ARG A 162 -0.37 14.72 5.98
N ILE A 163 -0.29 13.41 5.77
CA ILE A 163 -0.66 12.75 4.51
C ILE A 163 -2.14 13.01 4.19
N LEU A 164 -3.02 12.88 5.19
CA LEU A 164 -4.44 13.19 5.01
C LEU A 164 -4.66 14.68 4.72
N ILE A 165 -3.96 15.60 5.39
CA ILE A 165 -4.03 17.03 5.06
C ILE A 165 -3.67 17.28 3.59
N GLU A 166 -2.52 16.78 3.14
CA GLU A 166 -2.06 16.94 1.75
C GLU A 166 -3.06 16.36 0.74
N GLN A 167 -3.63 15.19 1.05
CA GLN A 167 -4.63 14.53 0.21
C GLN A 167 -5.95 15.30 0.15
N ILE A 168 -6.46 15.80 1.28
CA ILE A 168 -7.71 16.57 1.33
C ILE A 168 -7.54 17.96 0.69
N GLU A 169 -6.38 18.60 0.87
CA GLU A 169 -6.04 19.84 0.16
C GLU A 169 -6.10 19.65 -1.36
N GLY A 170 -5.57 18.54 -1.86
CA GLY A 170 -5.68 18.18 -3.28
C GLY A 170 -7.14 18.01 -3.75
N GLN A 171 -8.00 17.44 -2.91
CA GLN A 171 -9.43 17.29 -3.21
C GLN A 171 -10.19 18.62 -3.21
N VAL A 172 -9.88 19.53 -2.27
CA VAL A 172 -10.42 20.89 -2.22
C VAL A 172 -10.02 21.66 -3.49
N GLN A 173 -8.74 21.60 -3.87
CA GLN A 173 -8.24 22.26 -5.08
C GLN A 173 -8.86 21.70 -6.36
N ALA A 174 -9.20 20.41 -6.37
CA ALA A 174 -9.89 19.75 -7.48
C ALA A 174 -11.41 20.05 -7.52
N GLY A 175 -11.94 20.82 -6.57
CA GLY A 175 -13.37 21.15 -6.50
C GLY A 175 -14.27 19.99 -6.08
N VAL A 176 -13.72 18.99 -5.38
CA VAL A 176 -14.53 17.91 -4.80
C VAL A 176 -15.42 18.50 -3.73
N GLU A 177 -16.73 18.31 -3.83
CA GLU A 177 -17.68 18.89 -2.86
C GLU A 177 -17.90 18.01 -1.63
N ARG A 178 -17.62 16.70 -1.72
CA ARG A 178 -17.98 15.72 -0.68
C ARG A 178 -16.98 14.58 -0.60
N ILE A 179 -16.56 14.25 0.62
CA ILE A 179 -15.72 13.09 0.91
C ILE A 179 -16.59 11.97 1.48
N ASP A 180 -16.36 10.77 0.99
CA ASP A 180 -16.92 9.55 1.57
C ASP A 180 -16.15 9.15 2.83
N THR A 181 -16.86 9.10 3.96
CA THR A 181 -16.28 8.72 5.25
C THR A 181 -15.87 7.24 5.30
N THR A 182 -16.49 6.38 4.50
CA THR A 182 -16.17 4.94 4.43
C THR A 182 -14.79 4.73 3.83
N VAL A 183 -14.42 5.48 2.79
CA VAL A 183 -13.09 5.43 2.17
C VAL A 183 -11.99 5.82 3.16
N ILE A 184 -12.24 6.85 3.99
CA ILE A 184 -11.29 7.23 5.04
C ILE A 184 -11.19 6.13 6.09
N GLN A 185 -12.32 5.57 6.54
CA GLN A 185 -12.33 4.48 7.52
C GLN A 185 -11.60 3.23 7.02
N GLY A 186 -11.86 2.80 5.79
CA GLY A 186 -11.17 1.68 5.15
C GLY A 186 -9.67 1.93 5.00
N TYR A 187 -9.25 3.16 4.68
CA TYR A 187 -7.83 3.52 4.69
C TYR A 187 -7.21 3.41 6.10
N LEU A 188 -7.88 3.94 7.14
CA LEU A 188 -7.40 3.87 8.52
C LEU A 188 -7.32 2.43 9.03
N ALA A 189 -8.26 1.57 8.64
CA ALA A 189 -8.25 0.15 8.96
C ALA A 189 -7.03 -0.55 8.34
N ARG A 190 -6.78 -0.36 7.03
CA ARG A 190 -5.61 -0.91 6.34
C ARG A 190 -4.29 -0.47 6.97
N VAL A 191 -4.19 0.81 7.36
CA VAL A 191 -3.01 1.34 8.09
C VAL A 191 -2.86 0.64 9.43
N SER A 192 -3.96 0.43 10.18
CA SER A 192 -3.94 -0.29 11.45
C SER A 192 -3.46 -1.74 11.28
N ASP A 193 -3.99 -2.47 10.31
CA ASP A 193 -3.65 -3.87 10.06
C ASP A 193 -2.17 -4.02 9.66
N ALA A 194 -1.66 -3.10 8.84
CA ALA A 194 -0.27 -3.09 8.41
C ALA A 194 0.68 -2.84 9.60
N GLU A 195 0.35 -1.90 10.49
CA GLU A 195 1.14 -1.62 11.68
C GLU A 195 1.11 -2.75 12.70
N GLU A 196 -0.05 -3.38 12.92
CA GLU A 196 -0.18 -4.52 13.82
C GLU A 196 0.60 -5.74 13.29
N SER A 197 0.53 -5.97 11.98
CA SER A 197 1.34 -6.99 11.31
C SER A 197 2.84 -6.71 11.45
N PHE A 198 3.26 -5.44 11.36
CA PHE A 198 4.65 -5.06 11.57
C PHE A 198 5.10 -5.27 13.02
N LEU A 199 4.26 -4.90 14.00
CA LEU A 199 4.55 -5.10 15.41
C LEU A 199 4.71 -6.59 15.74
N LYS A 200 3.79 -7.43 15.24
CA LYS A 200 3.87 -8.89 15.36
C LYS A 200 5.15 -9.45 14.73
N ALA A 201 5.57 -8.93 13.58
CA ALA A 201 6.84 -9.33 12.97
C ALA A 201 8.04 -8.97 13.85
N ILE A 202 8.04 -7.79 14.48
CA ILE A 202 9.07 -7.35 15.42
C ILE A 202 9.15 -8.30 16.62
N ASP A 203 8.02 -8.57 17.27
CA ASP A 203 7.95 -9.42 18.46
C ASP A 203 8.39 -10.85 18.21
N GLN A 204 8.13 -11.38 17.01
CA GLN A 204 8.54 -12.72 16.63
C GLN A 204 10.03 -12.80 16.25
N ARG A 205 10.57 -11.80 15.55
CA ARG A 205 11.86 -11.92 14.87
C ARG A 205 13.02 -11.30 15.65
N VAL A 206 12.77 -10.22 16.39
CA VAL A 206 13.82 -9.57 17.18
C VAL A 206 14.42 -10.50 18.24
N PRO A 207 13.64 -11.29 19.01
CA PRO A 207 14.19 -12.24 19.96
C PRO A 207 15.06 -13.32 19.30
N GLU A 208 14.65 -13.84 18.14
CA GLU A 208 15.42 -14.85 17.39
C GLU A 208 16.76 -14.28 16.90
N ILE A 209 16.77 -13.05 16.38
CA ILE A 209 18.01 -12.36 15.98
C ILE A 209 18.92 -12.17 17.20
N LEU A 210 18.38 -11.75 18.35
CA LEU A 210 19.14 -11.58 19.59
C LEU A 210 19.75 -12.90 20.09
N ARG A 211 19.03 -14.00 19.93
CA ARG A 211 19.49 -15.35 20.26
C ARG A 211 20.67 -15.76 19.37
N THR A 212 20.52 -15.69 18.05
CA THR A 212 21.60 -15.97 17.10
C THR A 212 22.84 -15.11 17.35
N MET A 213 22.65 -13.81 17.65
CA MET A 213 23.77 -12.93 17.98
C MET A 213 24.49 -13.32 19.28
N SER A 214 23.79 -13.94 20.23
CA SER A 214 24.39 -14.44 21.47
C SER A 214 25.17 -15.74 21.22
N ASP A 215 24.64 -16.63 20.38
CA ASP A 215 25.31 -17.89 20.00
C ASP A 215 26.61 -17.62 19.22
N LEU A 216 26.63 -16.56 18.39
CA LEU A 216 27.84 -16.10 17.69
C LEU A 216 28.96 -15.61 18.61
N LYS A 217 28.66 -15.29 19.88
CA LYS A 217 29.64 -14.88 20.89
C LYS A 217 30.31 -16.08 21.56
N GLU A 218 29.61 -17.21 21.66
CA GLU A 218 30.05 -18.41 22.43
C GLU A 218 30.73 -19.47 21.55
N THR A 219 30.44 -19.50 20.24
CA THR A 219 30.89 -20.58 19.36
C THR A 219 32.27 -20.29 18.73
N ARG A 220 33.35 -20.88 19.28
CA ARG A 220 34.71 -20.80 18.74
C ARG A 220 35.03 -21.89 17.71
N ASP A 221 34.32 -23.03 17.73
CA ASP A 221 34.76 -24.27 17.04
C ASP A 221 33.74 -24.93 16.08
N GLU A 222 32.46 -24.52 16.01
CA GLU A 222 31.48 -25.12 15.07
C GLU A 222 31.10 -24.17 13.91
N ALA A 223 31.96 -24.10 12.90
CA ALA A 223 31.79 -23.22 11.73
C ALA A 223 30.54 -23.50 10.87
N SER A 224 29.93 -24.69 10.98
CA SER A 224 28.79 -25.12 10.15
C SER A 224 27.44 -24.68 10.72
N SER A 225 27.21 -24.88 12.02
CA SER A 225 25.96 -24.53 12.71
C SER A 225 25.75 -23.01 12.79
N GLY A 226 26.84 -22.26 13.05
CA GLY A 226 26.80 -20.79 13.08
C GLY A 226 26.49 -20.13 11.73
N SER A 227 26.86 -20.77 10.62
CA SER A 227 26.58 -20.26 9.27
C SER A 227 25.09 -20.35 8.91
N VAL A 228 24.41 -21.43 9.32
CA VAL A 228 22.97 -21.62 9.05
C VAL A 228 22.12 -20.68 9.91
N ALA A 229 22.48 -20.52 11.19
CA ALA A 229 21.79 -19.59 12.09
C ALA A 229 21.94 -18.12 11.64
N LEU A 230 23.13 -17.73 11.18
CA LEU A 230 23.39 -16.39 10.64
C LEU A 230 22.60 -16.12 9.35
N GLU A 231 22.48 -17.11 8.46
CA GLU A 231 21.66 -16.99 7.25
C GLU A 231 20.16 -16.83 7.58
N ALA A 232 19.65 -17.57 8.57
CA ALA A 232 18.28 -17.39 9.05
C ALA A 232 18.06 -15.97 9.62
N SER A 233 19.01 -15.44 10.40
CA SER A 233 18.95 -14.06 10.89
C SER A 233 19.02 -13.01 9.77
N LEU A 234 19.78 -13.27 8.70
CA LEU A 234 19.80 -12.39 7.52
C LEU A 234 18.44 -12.33 6.84
N GLN A 235 17.77 -13.47 6.69
CA GLN A 235 16.41 -13.54 6.17
C GLN A 235 15.40 -12.83 7.09
N ASP A 236 15.53 -12.99 8.40
CA ASP A 236 14.64 -12.34 9.35
C ASP A 236 14.79 -10.82 9.35
N VAL A 237 16.01 -10.31 9.29
CA VAL A 237 16.27 -8.87 9.14
C VAL A 237 15.76 -8.34 7.79
N ALA A 238 15.91 -9.10 6.70
CA ALA A 238 15.39 -8.70 5.39
C ALA A 238 13.86 -8.58 5.39
N ARG A 239 13.17 -9.51 6.08
CA ARG A 239 11.72 -9.48 6.25
C ARG A 239 11.27 -8.32 7.17
N LEU A 240 12.01 -8.04 8.26
CA LEU A 240 11.75 -6.85 9.09
C LEU A 240 11.92 -5.54 8.30
N ARG A 241 12.91 -5.47 7.42
CA ARG A 241 13.10 -4.33 6.51
C ARG A 241 11.91 -4.16 5.56
N ALA A 242 11.45 -5.24 4.94
CA ALA A 242 10.30 -5.21 4.04
C ALA A 242 9.02 -4.77 4.77
N ALA A 243 8.77 -5.29 5.97
CA ALA A 243 7.63 -4.89 6.79
C ALA A 243 7.72 -3.40 7.21
N ALA A 244 8.91 -2.92 7.61
CA ALA A 244 9.12 -1.51 7.91
C ALA A 244 8.88 -0.60 6.69
N GLN A 245 9.20 -1.07 5.48
CA GLN A 245 8.94 -0.34 4.24
C GLN A 245 7.43 -0.25 3.94
N GLN A 246 6.68 -1.33 4.14
CA GLN A 246 5.22 -1.35 3.92
C GLN A 246 4.48 -0.34 4.79
N VAL A 247 4.91 -0.14 6.03
CA VAL A 247 4.29 0.82 6.96
C VAL A 247 4.95 2.21 6.92
N ASN A 248 5.87 2.45 5.97
CA ASN A 248 6.64 3.70 5.86
C ASN A 248 7.40 4.12 7.14
N ALA A 249 7.85 3.16 7.93
CA ALA A 249 8.67 3.40 9.12
C ALA A 249 10.14 3.64 8.72
N SER A 250 10.44 4.80 8.13
CA SER A 250 11.75 5.13 7.56
C SER A 250 12.93 4.91 8.52
N SER A 251 12.79 5.26 9.79
CA SER A 251 13.84 5.06 10.81
C SER A 251 14.11 3.56 11.07
N ALA A 252 13.06 2.74 11.11
CA ALA A 252 13.19 1.29 11.27
C ALA A 252 13.80 0.66 10.00
N MET A 253 13.35 1.08 8.82
CA MET A 253 13.88 0.63 7.54
C MET A 253 15.39 0.89 7.41
N MET A 254 15.85 2.11 7.73
CA MET A 254 17.28 2.46 7.70
C MET A 254 18.07 1.60 8.70
N PHE A 255 17.55 1.40 9.90
CA PHE A 255 18.19 0.57 10.91
C PHE A 255 18.34 -0.89 10.47
N PHE A 256 17.27 -1.52 9.98
CA PHE A 256 17.34 -2.91 9.50
C PHE A 256 18.19 -3.05 8.25
N SER A 257 18.25 -2.04 7.39
CA SER A 257 19.19 -2.02 6.25
C SER A 257 20.65 -2.00 6.70
N GLY A 258 20.96 -1.20 7.73
CA GLY A 258 22.29 -1.18 8.34
C GLY A 258 22.64 -2.50 9.04
N LEU A 259 21.67 -3.11 9.76
CA LEU A 259 21.85 -4.40 10.42
C LEU A 259 22.07 -5.53 9.40
N HIS A 260 21.28 -5.57 8.33
CA HIS A 260 21.44 -6.54 7.25
C HIS A 260 22.84 -6.42 6.63
N SER A 261 23.27 -5.20 6.30
CA SER A 261 24.61 -4.95 5.75
C SER A 261 25.73 -5.43 6.68
N LEU A 262 25.59 -5.19 8.00
CA LEU A 262 26.55 -5.69 8.99
C LEU A 262 26.60 -7.22 9.01
N LEU A 263 25.45 -7.88 9.09
CA LEU A 263 25.37 -9.34 9.14
C LEU A 263 25.89 -9.98 7.84
N THR A 264 25.65 -9.36 6.68
CA THR A 264 26.16 -9.85 5.39
C THR A 264 27.68 -9.78 5.35
N VAL A 265 28.29 -8.70 5.87
CA VAL A 265 29.76 -8.59 5.98
C VAL A 265 30.33 -9.67 6.90
N VAL A 266 29.66 -9.94 8.02
CA VAL A 266 30.06 -11.00 8.97
C VAL A 266 29.99 -12.38 8.31
N ALA A 267 28.90 -12.66 7.58
CA ALA A 267 28.70 -13.92 6.88
C ALA A 267 29.72 -14.14 5.75
N GLN A 268 29.92 -13.15 4.89
CA GLN A 268 30.77 -13.27 3.70
C GLN A 268 32.27 -13.26 4.03
N ARG A 269 32.69 -12.38 4.95
CA ARG A 269 34.12 -12.24 5.27
C ARG A 269 34.58 -13.16 6.40
N ARG A 270 33.67 -13.96 6.98
CA ARG A 270 33.91 -14.79 8.19
C ARG A 270 34.58 -13.99 9.31
N VAL A 271 34.19 -12.72 9.46
CA VAL A 271 34.79 -11.82 10.45
C VAL A 271 34.10 -12.05 11.79
N PHE A 272 34.88 -12.45 12.79
CA PHE A 272 34.38 -12.54 14.15
C PHE A 272 34.14 -11.13 14.71
N LEU A 273 32.91 -10.86 15.16
CA LEU A 273 32.59 -9.62 15.85
C LEU A 273 33.13 -9.69 17.29
N ALA A 274 33.84 -8.64 17.72
CA ALA A 274 34.22 -8.50 19.11
C ALA A 274 32.97 -8.48 20.02
N ALA A 275 33.05 -9.13 21.19
CA ALA A 275 31.94 -9.24 22.14
C ALA A 275 31.28 -7.87 22.47
N THR A 276 32.08 -6.81 22.57
CA THR A 276 31.60 -5.43 22.80
C THR A 276 30.74 -4.89 21.66
N ARG A 277 31.05 -5.24 20.40
CA ARG A 277 30.25 -4.84 19.23
C ARG A 277 28.95 -5.61 19.15
N VAL A 278 28.97 -6.91 19.49
CA VAL A 278 27.75 -7.73 19.56
C VAL A 278 26.78 -7.16 20.59
N GLU A 279 27.24 -6.84 21.81
CA GLU A 279 26.36 -6.24 22.83
C GLU A 279 25.85 -4.84 22.43
N SER A 280 26.67 -4.04 21.75
CA SER A 280 26.22 -2.74 21.22
C SER A 280 25.10 -2.90 20.19
N VAL A 281 25.19 -3.87 19.28
CA VAL A 281 24.14 -4.13 18.29
C VAL A 281 22.88 -4.67 18.96
N LYS A 282 23.00 -5.58 19.95
CA LYS A 282 21.88 -6.09 20.74
C LYS A 282 21.15 -4.95 21.47
N GLY A 283 21.89 -4.05 22.12
CA GLY A 283 21.33 -2.88 22.79
C GLY A 283 20.60 -1.92 21.83
N ARG A 284 21.17 -1.68 20.65
CA ARG A 284 20.51 -0.87 19.60
C ARG A 284 19.27 -1.54 19.03
N LEU A 285 19.29 -2.85 18.83
CA LEU A 285 18.14 -3.63 18.34
C LEU A 285 17.00 -3.60 19.36
N HIS A 286 17.30 -3.75 20.65
CA HIS A 286 16.30 -3.60 21.72
C HIS A 286 15.71 -2.18 21.77
N THR A 287 16.57 -1.15 21.71
CA THR A 287 16.13 0.25 21.67
C THR A 287 15.23 0.53 20.48
N MET A 288 15.55 -0.02 19.31
CA MET A 288 14.72 0.09 18.11
C MET A 288 13.37 -0.62 18.28
N GLY A 289 13.35 -1.80 18.91
CA GLY A 289 12.10 -2.49 19.25
C GLY A 289 11.18 -1.61 20.09
N VAL A 290 11.69 -1.00 21.16
CA VAL A 290 10.92 -0.07 22.01
C VAL A 290 10.44 1.15 21.22
N ALA A 291 11.29 1.72 20.37
CA ALA A 291 10.92 2.86 19.53
C ALA A 291 9.79 2.53 18.53
N ILE A 292 9.80 1.31 17.96
CA ILE A 292 8.75 0.85 17.05
C ILE A 292 7.41 0.66 17.81
N HIS A 293 7.44 0.11 19.02
CA HIS A 293 6.24 0.00 19.86
C HIS A 293 5.63 1.38 20.13
N GLN A 294 6.45 2.34 20.55
CA GLN A 294 6.02 3.72 20.78
C GLN A 294 5.47 4.38 19.50
N TRP A 295 6.09 4.09 18.35
CA TRP A 295 5.64 4.58 17.05
C TRP A 295 4.26 4.02 16.67
N VAL A 296 3.99 2.73 16.88
CA VAL A 296 2.66 2.12 16.64
C VAL A 296 1.61 2.68 17.60
N GLU A 297 1.94 2.84 18.89
CA GLU A 297 1.02 3.47 19.86
C GLU A 297 0.65 4.89 19.45
N HIS A 298 1.62 5.65 18.94
CA HIS A 298 1.37 6.98 18.41
C HIS A 298 0.47 6.95 17.18
N GLY A 299 0.69 6.00 16.26
CA GLY A 299 -0.18 5.78 15.11
C GLY A 299 -1.62 5.45 15.53
N ARG A 300 -1.80 4.56 16.51
CA ARG A 300 -3.11 4.21 17.08
C ARG A 300 -3.81 5.44 17.67
N ALA A 301 -3.08 6.28 18.42
CA ALA A 301 -3.63 7.51 18.98
C ALA A 301 -4.07 8.51 17.89
N GLN A 302 -3.27 8.67 16.82
CA GLN A 302 -3.64 9.51 15.67
C GLN A 302 -4.89 8.98 14.96
N ARG A 303 -4.96 7.67 14.68
CA ARG A 303 -6.15 7.05 14.06
C ARG A 303 -7.40 7.21 14.91
N ALA A 304 -7.28 7.01 16.22
CA ALA A 304 -8.39 7.20 17.15
C ALA A 304 -8.89 8.65 17.14
N ALA A 305 -7.98 9.63 17.10
CA ALA A 305 -8.33 11.04 17.00
C ALA A 305 -9.01 11.37 15.66
N ILE A 306 -8.51 10.84 14.53
CA ILE A 306 -9.14 11.03 13.22
C ILE A 306 -10.55 10.40 13.19
N ASN A 307 -10.71 9.19 13.74
CA ASN A 307 -12.01 8.52 13.84
C ASN A 307 -13.03 9.31 14.67
N GLN A 308 -12.58 10.07 15.67
CA GLN A 308 -13.47 10.98 16.45
C GLN A 308 -13.92 12.20 15.65
N LEU A 309 -13.13 12.64 14.65
CA LEU A 309 -13.51 13.73 13.75
C LEU A 309 -14.52 13.27 12.68
N LEU A 310 -14.52 11.98 12.37
CA LEU A 310 -15.51 11.41 11.46
C LEU A 310 -16.87 11.33 12.18
N PRO A 311 -17.97 11.71 11.51
CA PRO A 311 -19.29 11.65 12.13
C PRO A 311 -19.55 10.20 12.56
N ALA A 312 -19.87 10.01 13.83
CA ALA A 312 -19.70 8.75 14.55
C ALA A 312 -20.54 7.59 14.00
N GLY A 313 -19.92 6.63 13.31
CA GLY A 313 -20.48 5.31 13.00
C GLY A 313 -20.94 4.61 14.27
N HIS A 314 -22.14 4.93 14.76
CA HIS A 314 -22.81 4.10 15.74
C HIS A 314 -23.29 2.87 14.95
N SER A 315 -22.51 1.80 15.03
CA SER A 315 -23.07 0.46 15.11
C SER A 315 -22.89 0.00 16.54
#